data_AF-A0A914ZQ48-F1
#
_entry.id   AF-A0A914ZQ48-F1
#
_cell.length_a   1.000
_cell.length_b   1.000
_cell.length_c   1.000
_cell.angle_alpha   90.00
_cell.angle_beta   90.00
_cell.angle_gamma   90.00
#
_symmetry.space_group_name_H-M   'P 1'
#
loop_
_entity.id
_entity.type
_entity.pdbx_description
1 polymer ?
#
loop_
_entity_poly.entity_id
_entity_poly.type
_entity_poly.pdbx_seq_one_letter_code
_entity_poly.pdbx_strand_id
1 'polypeptide(L)'
;YRSTKLLSYVFATSTLFVMILSMANETLASGDGSANITLKCNNASEWQTVNGTVVAGIICAAEAAADVATSIETTNAAEITMGTTNIAGFTTTQPVTSVSDYITAAATIFPENCRGWQWNEWGSWSECSDTCGACGSRQRFRGCFKLDIGCECSGSSYEKVVCNTFVCTYPRMSCCDGYTIGSSDNQFTCIPLISTRIGLSP
;
A
#
# COMPACT_ATOMS: atom_id res chain seq x y z
N TYR A 1 0.68 37.15 10.15
CA TYR A 1 0.49 36.33 8.95
C TYR A 1 -0.10 34.99 9.36
N ARG A 2 -1.42 34.78 9.20
CA ARG A 2 -2.03 33.45 9.40
C ARG A 2 -1.94 32.70 8.08
N SER A 3 -0.86 31.94 7.89
CA SER A 3 -0.74 31.05 6.74
C SER A 3 -1.39 29.72 7.10
N THR A 4 -2.55 29.44 6.49
CA THR A 4 -3.17 28.11 6.52
C THR A 4 -2.72 27.41 5.25
N LYS A 5 -1.97 26.32 5.36
CA LYS A 5 -1.55 25.51 4.21
C LYS A 5 -2.44 24.27 4.18
N LEU A 6 -3.30 24.17 3.17
CA LEU A 6 -4.05 22.95 2.88
C LEU A 6 -3.13 22.03 2.08
N LEU A 7 -2.73 20.91 2.66
CA LEU A 7 -2.01 19.85 1.94
C LEU A 7 -3.03 18.77 1.62
N SER A 8 -3.54 18.78 0.39
CA SER A 8 -4.38 17.72 -0.15
C SER A 8 -3.50 16.78 -0.96
N TYR A 9 -3.41 15.53 -0.52
CA TYR A 9 -2.82 14.45 -1.31
C TYR A 9 -3.95 13.73 -2.04
N VAL A 10 -3.95 13.82 -3.37
CA VAL A 10 -4.94 13.18 -4.23
C VAL A 10 -4.24 12.05 -4.97
N PHE A 11 -4.71 10.82 -4.78
CA PHE A 11 -4.23 9.66 -5.52
C PHE A 11 -5.02 9.48 -6.82
N ALA A 12 -4.34 8.99 -7.86
CA ALA A 12 -4.92 8.84 -9.21
C ALA A 12 -5.97 7.72 -9.33
N THR A 13 -6.11 6.86 -8.32
CA THR A 13 -7.06 5.74 -8.32
C THR A 13 -7.98 5.81 -7.11
N SER A 14 -9.29 5.93 -7.36
CA SER A 14 -10.33 6.28 -6.39
C SER A 14 -10.73 5.19 -5.39
N THR A 15 -9.86 4.20 -5.12
CA THR A 15 -10.23 3.01 -4.32
C THR A 15 -9.21 2.59 -3.25
N LEU A 16 -8.03 3.21 -3.19
CA LEU A 16 -7.02 2.82 -2.20
C LEU A 16 -7.22 3.58 -0.90
N PHE A 17 -7.16 2.88 0.23
CA PHE A 17 -7.20 3.53 1.53
C PHE A 17 -5.87 4.26 1.80
N VAL A 18 -5.94 5.53 2.21
CA VAL A 18 -4.77 6.40 2.37
C VAL A 18 -4.69 7.03 3.75
N MET A 19 -3.48 6.92 4.30
CA MET A 19 -2.89 7.42 5.53
C MET A 19 -2.18 8.78 5.45
N ILE A 20 -2.53 9.77 6.27
CA ILE A 20 -1.58 10.84 6.66
C ILE A 20 -1.08 10.54 8.07
N LEU A 21 0.21 10.28 8.19
CA LEU A 21 0.91 9.98 9.44
C LEU A 21 1.81 11.15 9.86
N SER A 22 2.02 11.32 11.16
CA SER A 22 3.11 12.11 11.73
C SER A 22 4.46 11.43 11.50
N MET A 23 5.56 12.15 11.62
CA MET A 23 6.91 11.55 11.72
C MET A 23 7.05 10.61 12.94
N ALA A 24 6.25 10.81 13.99
CA ALA A 24 6.12 9.89 15.12
C ALA A 24 5.18 8.69 14.85
N ASN A 25 4.73 8.53 13.60
CA ASN A 25 3.86 7.46 13.13
C ASN A 25 2.44 7.44 13.75
N GLU A 26 2.02 8.57 14.29
CA GLU A 26 0.63 8.81 14.72
C GLU A 26 -0.27 9.10 13.52
N THR A 27 -1.48 8.54 13.50
CA THR A 27 -2.46 8.84 12.45
C THR A 27 -3.02 10.23 12.63
N LEU A 28 -2.85 11.08 11.62
CA LEU A 28 -3.34 12.46 11.63
C LEU A 28 -4.63 12.62 10.80
N ALA A 29 -4.76 11.87 9.70
CA ALA A 29 -5.98 11.79 8.89
C ALA A 29 -5.98 10.49 8.07
N SER A 30 -7.16 10.02 7.65
CA SER A 30 -7.33 8.86 6.78
C SER A 30 -8.52 9.04 5.84
N GLY A 31 -8.55 8.30 4.72
CA GLY A 31 -9.71 8.25 3.84
C GLY A 31 -9.52 7.33 2.64
N ASP A 32 -10.58 7.13 1.87
CA ASP A 32 -10.58 6.34 0.64
C ASP A 32 -10.22 7.24 -0.56
N GLY A 33 -9.17 6.89 -1.29
CA GLY A 33 -8.64 7.64 -2.45
C GLY A 33 -8.01 9.00 -2.11
N SER A 34 -8.37 9.63 -0.99
CA SER A 34 -7.80 10.88 -0.50
C SER A 34 -7.97 11.04 1.02
N ALA A 35 -7.01 11.72 1.65
CA ALA A 35 -7.08 12.14 3.04
C ALA A 35 -6.66 13.62 3.13
N ASN A 36 -7.33 14.38 4.00
CA ASN A 36 -7.08 15.81 4.17
C ASN A 36 -6.78 16.12 5.64
N ILE A 37 -5.79 16.99 5.87
CA ILE A 37 -5.46 17.51 7.20
C ILE A 37 -5.30 19.03 7.15
N THR A 38 -5.73 19.72 8.20
CA THR A 38 -5.48 21.15 8.39
C THR A 38 -4.46 21.38 9.49
N LEU A 39 -3.32 22.00 9.15
CA LEU A 39 -2.30 22.41 10.10
C LEU A 39 -2.33 23.93 10.27
N LYS A 40 -2.16 24.40 11.51
CA LYS A 40 -2.02 25.82 11.87
C LYS A 40 -0.59 26.08 12.30
N CYS A 41 -0.04 27.24 11.98
CA CYS A 41 1.22 27.70 12.55
C CYS A 41 0.96 28.29 13.95
N ASN A 42 1.70 27.84 14.96
CA ASN A 42 1.59 28.32 16.35
C ASN A 42 2.49 29.56 16.59
N ASN A 43 2.42 30.13 17.79
CA ASN A 43 3.25 31.30 18.16
C ASN A 43 4.75 30.96 18.30
N ALA A 44 5.10 29.67 18.43
CA ALA A 44 6.48 29.18 18.44
C ALA A 44 7.02 28.90 17.01
N SER A 45 6.27 29.26 15.96
CA SER A 45 6.61 29.01 14.56
C SER A 45 6.63 27.52 14.17
N GLU A 46 5.84 26.70 14.84
CA GLU A 46 5.70 25.27 14.57
C GLU A 46 4.35 24.94 13.94
N TRP A 47 4.32 23.91 13.10
CA TRP A 47 3.06 23.35 12.61
C TRP A 47 2.36 22.57 13.72
N GLN A 48 1.07 22.83 13.93
CA GLN A 48 0.24 22.10 14.87
C GLN A 48 -1.10 21.70 14.25
N THR A 49 -1.68 20.60 14.73
CA THR A 49 -3.07 20.25 14.42
C THR A 49 -4.03 21.29 14.97
N VAL A 50 -5.29 21.26 14.52
CA VAL A 50 -6.34 22.14 15.07
C VAL A 50 -6.56 21.96 16.58
N ASN A 51 -6.13 20.82 17.14
CA ASN A 51 -6.21 20.48 18.56
C ASN A 51 -4.95 20.86 19.35
N GLY A 52 -3.94 21.45 18.70
CA GLY A 52 -2.73 21.95 19.37
C GLY A 52 -1.54 20.98 19.40
N THR A 53 -1.65 19.79 18.82
CA THR A 53 -0.53 18.83 18.73
C THR A 53 0.49 19.32 17.72
N VAL A 54 1.73 19.55 18.14
CA VAL A 54 2.83 19.95 17.24
C VAL A 54 3.24 18.78 16.34
N VAL A 55 3.43 19.04 15.04
CA VAL A 55 3.75 18.03 14.02
C VAL A 55 5.01 18.47 13.27
N ALA A 56 6.11 17.73 13.45
CA ALA A 56 7.41 18.04 12.81
C ALA A 56 7.43 17.73 11.30
N GLY A 57 6.55 16.83 10.83
CA GLY A 57 6.38 16.50 9.43
C GLY A 57 5.31 15.43 9.22
N ILE A 58 4.97 15.21 7.94
CA ILE A 58 3.93 14.27 7.54
C ILE A 58 4.47 13.20 6.61
N ILE A 59 3.94 11.99 6.72
CA ILE A 59 4.28 10.85 5.88
C ILE A 59 2.99 10.32 5.27
N CYS A 60 3.06 9.97 3.99
CA CYS A 60 1.96 9.33 3.31
C CYS A 60 2.12 7.81 3.35
N ALA A 61 1.06 7.12 3.72
CA ALA A 61 0.96 5.67 3.62
C ALA A 61 -0.27 5.33 2.79
N ALA A 62 -0.17 4.35 1.91
CA ALA A 62 -1.31 3.89 1.12
C ALA A 62 -1.38 2.36 1.16
N GLU A 63 -2.58 1.84 0.98
CA GLU A 63 -2.74 0.46 0.52
C GLU A 63 -2.06 0.33 -0.85
N ALA A 64 -1.20 -0.68 -1.01
CA ALA A 64 -0.60 -0.95 -2.31
C ALA A 64 -1.75 -1.28 -3.28
N ALA A 65 -1.77 -0.62 -4.45
CA ALA A 65 -2.56 -1.14 -5.55
C ALA A 65 -2.13 -2.60 -5.74
N ALA A 66 -3.08 -3.52 -5.85
CA ALA A 66 -2.74 -4.87 -6.30
C ALA A 66 -2.02 -4.67 -7.63
N ASP A 67 -0.70 -4.90 -7.64
CA ASP A 67 0.05 -4.94 -8.87
C ASP A 67 -0.72 -5.93 -9.73
N VAL A 68 -1.25 -5.45 -10.85
CA VAL A 68 -1.50 -6.34 -11.97
C VAL A 68 -0.11 -6.86 -12.27
N ALA A 69 0.23 -8.00 -11.67
CA ALA A 69 1.31 -8.83 -12.12
C ALA A 69 0.92 -9.12 -13.57
N THR A 70 1.40 -8.28 -14.47
CA THR A 70 1.59 -8.66 -15.86
C THR A 70 2.59 -9.80 -15.77
N SER A 71 2.07 -11.00 -15.56
CA SER A 71 2.72 -12.21 -16.00
C SER A 71 2.97 -11.96 -17.48
N ILE A 72 4.18 -11.52 -17.81
CA ILE A 72 4.69 -11.61 -19.17
C ILE A 72 4.73 -13.10 -19.42
N GLU A 73 3.66 -13.62 -20.04
CA GLU A 73 3.69 -14.95 -20.61
C GLU A 73 4.82 -14.91 -21.64
N THR A 74 5.87 -15.68 -21.36
CA THR A 74 6.93 -15.95 -22.32
C THR A 74 6.31 -16.78 -23.42
N THR A 75 5.71 -16.12 -24.40
CA THR A 75 5.36 -16.75 -25.66
C THR A 75 6.65 -17.18 -26.33
N ASN A 76 6.73 -18.46 -26.66
CA ASN A 76 7.87 -19.09 -27.30
C ASN A 76 8.39 -18.24 -28.46
N ALA A 77 9.72 -18.19 -28.58
CA ALA A 77 10.43 -17.60 -29.69
C ALA A 77 9.88 -18.10 -31.04
N ALA A 78 9.09 -17.26 -31.71
CA ALA A 78 8.67 -17.46 -33.08
C ALA A 78 8.87 -16.13 -33.84
N GLU A 79 9.96 -16.11 -34.61
CA GLU A 79 10.25 -15.26 -35.77
C GLU A 79 9.83 -13.79 -35.72
N ILE A 80 10.70 -12.95 -35.16
CA ILE A 80 10.66 -11.49 -35.36
C ILE A 80 11.05 -11.20 -36.82
N THR A 81 10.05 -10.92 -37.66
CA THR A 81 10.28 -10.24 -38.94
C THR A 81 10.44 -8.75 -38.66
N MET A 82 11.61 -8.18 -38.98
CA MET A 82 11.91 -6.75 -38.77
C MET A 82 10.92 -5.85 -39.52
N GLY A 83 10.02 -5.19 -38.80
CA GLY A 83 9.27 -4.04 -39.29
C GLY A 83 9.96 -2.75 -38.86
N THR A 84 10.48 -1.96 -39.80
CA THR A 84 11.05 -0.64 -39.54
C THR A 84 9.94 0.40 -39.40
N THR A 85 9.81 1.04 -38.25
CA THR A 85 9.03 2.27 -38.09
C THR A 85 9.97 3.46 -38.03
N ASN A 86 9.86 4.36 -39.00
CA ASN A 86 10.60 5.63 -39.00
C ASN A 86 9.92 6.62 -38.05
N ILE A 87 10.51 6.86 -36.88
CA ILE A 87 10.18 8.02 -36.05
C ILE A 87 11.12 9.16 -36.47
N ALA A 88 10.56 10.15 -37.16
CA ALA A 88 11.28 11.37 -37.48
C ALA A 88 11.58 12.13 -36.17
N GLY A 89 12.87 12.34 -35.86
CA GLY A 89 13.27 13.28 -34.81
C GLY A 89 14.49 12.94 -33.95
N PHE A 90 15.24 11.87 -34.21
CA PHE A 90 16.48 11.60 -33.46
C PHE A 90 17.63 11.22 -34.40
N THR A 91 18.49 12.19 -34.70
CA THR A 91 19.77 11.93 -35.38
C THR A 91 20.83 11.60 -34.34
N THR A 92 21.18 10.32 -34.21
CA THR A 92 22.40 9.88 -33.52
C THR A 92 23.34 9.19 -34.51
N THR A 93 24.63 9.53 -34.46
CA THR A 93 25.66 9.10 -35.42
C THR A 93 26.56 7.98 -34.88
N GLN A 94 26.02 7.04 -34.10
CA GLN A 94 26.78 5.91 -33.57
C GLN A 94 26.08 4.56 -33.85
N PRO A 95 26.82 3.50 -34.26
CA PRO A 95 26.26 2.18 -34.52
C PRO A 95 26.01 1.44 -33.20
N VAL A 96 24.76 1.07 -32.91
CA VAL A 96 24.38 0.22 -31.77
C VAL A 96 24.43 -1.25 -32.18
N THR A 97 25.31 -2.04 -31.56
CA THR A 97 25.61 -3.45 -31.95
C THR A 97 25.07 -4.52 -31.00
N SER A 98 24.11 -4.25 -30.12
CA SER A 98 23.48 -5.32 -29.32
C SER A 98 22.13 -4.96 -28.72
N VAL A 99 21.13 -5.82 -28.94
CA VAL A 99 19.77 -5.75 -28.36
C VAL A 99 19.78 -5.98 -26.83
N SER A 100 20.92 -6.37 -26.26
CA SER A 100 21.15 -6.55 -24.82
C SER A 100 21.02 -5.26 -24.00
N ASP A 101 21.09 -4.09 -24.62
CA ASP A 101 20.96 -2.80 -23.91
C ASP A 101 19.50 -2.38 -23.68
N TYR A 102 18.54 -3.00 -24.39
CA TYR A 102 17.11 -2.68 -24.23
C TYR A 102 16.45 -3.41 -23.06
N ILE A 103 16.97 -4.58 -22.66
CA ILE A 103 16.43 -5.34 -21.51
C ILE A 103 16.90 -4.74 -20.17
N THR A 104 18.02 -4.03 -20.17
CA THR A 104 18.49 -3.26 -18.99
C THR A 104 17.68 -1.99 -18.77
N ALA A 105 17.05 -1.43 -19.81
CA ALA A 105 16.27 -0.19 -19.73
C ALA A 105 14.88 -0.36 -19.08
N ALA A 106 14.35 -1.59 -18.98
CA ALA A 106 13.09 -1.87 -18.28
C ALA A 106 13.29 -2.08 -16.76
N ALA A 107 14.53 -2.22 -16.30
CA ALA A 107 14.87 -2.43 -14.89
C ALA A 107 15.38 -1.16 -14.17
N THR A 108 15.35 0.01 -14.81
CA THR A 108 15.91 1.26 -14.24
C THR A 108 14.96 2.47 -14.37
N ILE A 109 13.76 2.37 -13.78
CA ILE A 109 12.97 3.56 -13.37
C ILE A 109 13.02 3.72 -11.84
N PHE A 110 14.04 3.16 -11.18
CA PHE A 110 14.43 3.60 -9.85
C PHE A 110 15.73 4.40 -10.02
N PRO A 111 15.83 5.64 -9.51
CA PRO A 111 17.09 6.36 -9.57
C PRO A 111 18.16 5.48 -8.92
N GLU A 112 19.26 5.23 -9.65
CA GLU A 112 20.34 4.28 -9.30
C GLU A 112 21.04 4.55 -7.95
N ASN A 113 20.54 5.47 -7.13
CA ASN A 113 21.06 5.74 -5.80
C ASN A 113 19.96 6.08 -4.80
N CYS A 114 18.99 5.19 -4.61
CA CYS A 114 18.10 5.24 -3.44
C CYS A 114 18.85 4.87 -2.16
N ARG A 115 19.73 5.78 -1.74
CA ARG A 115 20.60 5.62 -0.58
C ARG A 115 19.95 6.38 0.59
N GLY A 116 19.26 5.64 1.46
CA GLY A 116 18.65 6.22 2.66
C GLY A 116 17.14 6.28 2.60
N TRP A 117 16.51 5.13 2.40
CA TRP A 117 15.12 4.91 2.79
C TRP A 117 15.05 3.97 3.98
N GLN A 118 14.09 4.21 4.87
CA GLN A 118 13.81 3.35 6.01
C GLN A 118 12.32 3.32 6.28
N TRP A 119 11.82 2.14 6.64
CA TRP A 119 10.48 2.03 7.19
C TRP A 119 10.48 2.59 8.61
N ASN A 120 9.49 3.43 8.89
CA ASN A 120 9.13 3.70 10.27
C ASN A 120 8.60 2.43 10.93
N GLU A 121 8.51 2.47 12.26
CA GLU A 121 7.77 1.44 13.00
C GLU A 121 6.34 1.34 12.49
N TRP A 122 5.68 0.22 12.76
CA TRP A 122 4.27 0.07 12.46
C TRP A 122 3.43 0.93 13.39
N GLY A 123 2.38 1.55 12.84
CA GLY A 123 1.37 2.21 13.63
C GLY A 123 0.55 1.19 14.41
N SER A 124 -0.22 1.69 15.38
CA SER A 124 -1.20 0.87 16.08
C SER A 124 -2.22 0.28 15.11
N TRP A 125 -2.68 -0.93 15.41
CA TRP A 125 -3.83 -1.51 14.73
C TRP A 125 -5.06 -0.64 14.95
N SER A 126 -5.88 -0.49 13.92
CA SER A 126 -7.24 0.03 14.06
C SER A 126 -8.06 -0.88 14.97
N GLU A 127 -9.18 -0.36 15.45
CA GLU A 127 -10.21 -1.22 16.02
C GLU A 127 -10.67 -2.26 14.98
N CYS A 128 -11.06 -3.42 15.47
CA CYS A 128 -11.61 -4.45 14.62
C CYS A 128 -13.00 -4.00 14.14
N SER A 129 -13.27 -4.12 12.84
CA SER A 129 -14.55 -3.72 12.26
C SER A 129 -15.74 -4.56 12.71
N ASP A 130 -15.48 -5.67 13.39
CA ASP A 130 -16.51 -6.54 13.97
C ASP A 130 -15.99 -7.13 15.28
N THR A 131 -16.89 -7.65 16.10
CA THR A 131 -16.55 -8.15 17.42
C THR A 131 -16.43 -9.66 17.48
N CYS A 132 -16.87 -10.45 16.49
CA CYS A 132 -16.80 -11.91 16.56
C CYS A 132 -16.78 -12.58 15.17
N GLY A 133 -16.66 -13.90 15.17
CA GLY A 133 -16.91 -14.77 14.02
C GLY A 133 -15.84 -14.69 12.93
N ALA A 134 -14.67 -14.10 13.22
CA ALA A 134 -13.70 -13.74 12.18
C ALA A 134 -14.30 -12.87 11.05
N CYS A 135 -15.36 -12.11 11.37
CA CYS A 135 -16.05 -11.22 10.44
C CYS A 135 -15.37 -9.85 10.31
N GLY A 136 -14.55 -9.51 11.30
CA GLY A 136 -13.90 -8.21 11.39
C GLY A 136 -12.50 -8.22 10.78
N SER A 137 -12.10 -7.06 10.28
CA SER A 137 -10.72 -6.79 9.92
C SER A 137 -10.22 -5.57 10.66
N ARG A 138 -8.91 -5.57 10.93
CA ARG A 138 -8.19 -4.41 11.44
C ARG A 138 -6.99 -4.15 10.56
N GLN A 139 -6.58 -2.90 10.54
CA GLN A 139 -5.54 -2.45 9.65
C GLN A 139 -4.53 -1.58 10.38
N ARG A 140 -3.29 -1.58 9.90
CA ARG A 140 -2.23 -0.68 10.36
C ARG A 140 -1.40 -0.22 9.18
N PHE A 141 -0.68 0.86 9.42
CA PHE A 141 0.13 1.51 8.40
C PHE A 141 1.49 1.87 8.97
N ARG A 142 2.46 2.10 8.08
CA ARG A 142 3.77 2.64 8.45
C ARG A 142 4.23 3.64 7.41
N GLY A 143 4.96 4.65 7.86
CA GLY A 143 5.59 5.61 6.96
C GLY A 143 6.86 5.08 6.32
N CYS A 144 7.11 5.49 5.06
CA CYS A 144 8.41 5.35 4.41
C CYS A 144 9.17 6.67 4.52
N PHE A 145 10.26 6.70 5.28
CA PHE A 145 11.20 7.82 5.24
C PHE A 145 12.15 7.63 4.07
N LYS A 146 12.36 8.68 3.27
CA LYS A 146 13.30 8.70 2.14
C LYS A 146 13.93 10.08 2.01
N LEU A 147 15.21 10.12 1.67
CA LEU A 147 15.94 11.36 1.45
C LEU A 147 15.67 11.95 0.06
N ASP A 148 15.54 11.09 -0.95
CA ASP A 148 15.43 11.51 -2.34
C ASP A 148 14.00 11.39 -2.89
N ILE A 149 13.58 12.43 -3.62
CA ILE A 149 12.33 12.45 -4.38
C ILE A 149 12.49 11.47 -5.55
N GLY A 150 11.63 10.45 -5.60
CA GLY A 150 11.69 9.38 -6.61
C GLY A 150 12.14 8.03 -6.06
N CYS A 151 12.55 7.95 -4.80
CA CYS A 151 12.82 6.66 -4.15
C CYS A 151 11.55 6.03 -3.56
N GLU A 152 11.51 4.71 -3.55
CA GLU A 152 10.42 3.93 -2.99
C GLU A 152 10.98 2.96 -1.95
N CYS A 153 10.27 2.81 -0.83
CA CYS A 153 10.60 1.77 0.13
C CYS A 153 10.09 0.43 -0.43
N SER A 154 10.95 -0.58 -0.46
CA SER A 154 10.51 -1.93 -0.83
C SER A 154 9.60 -2.52 0.24
N GLY A 155 8.47 -3.09 -0.18
CA GLY A 155 7.46 -3.70 0.69
C GLY A 155 6.23 -2.82 0.93
N SER A 156 5.28 -3.31 1.72
CA SER A 156 4.00 -2.63 1.93
C SER A 156 4.06 -1.57 3.04
N SER A 157 3.42 -0.41 2.83
CA SER A 157 3.09 0.57 3.86
C SER A 157 1.78 0.26 4.59
N TYR A 158 1.08 -0.81 4.20
CA TYR A 158 -0.23 -1.21 4.68
C TYR A 158 -0.26 -2.67 5.08
N GLU A 159 -1.00 -2.97 6.15
CA GLU A 159 -1.31 -4.33 6.54
C GLU A 159 -2.75 -4.42 7.03
N LYS A 160 -3.45 -5.46 6.57
CA LYS A 160 -4.81 -5.80 6.98
C LYS A 160 -4.85 -7.24 7.45
N VAL A 161 -5.43 -7.46 8.62
CA VAL A 161 -5.59 -8.80 9.19
C VAL A 161 -7.01 -9.00 9.70
N VAL A 162 -7.47 -10.25 9.66
CA VAL A 162 -8.71 -10.66 10.33
C VAL A 162 -8.51 -10.61 11.84
N CYS A 163 -9.54 -10.23 12.56
CA CYS A 163 -9.53 -10.08 14.01
C CYS A 163 -10.81 -10.63 14.64
N ASN A 164 -10.80 -10.76 15.96
CA ASN A 164 -11.93 -11.27 16.74
C ASN A 164 -12.46 -12.62 16.22
N THR A 165 -11.58 -13.62 16.26
CA THR A 165 -11.83 -14.95 15.70
C THR A 165 -12.73 -15.81 16.58
N PHE A 166 -13.05 -15.42 17.81
CA PHE A 166 -13.97 -16.18 18.64
C PHE A 166 -15.36 -16.29 17.99
N VAL A 167 -16.05 -17.40 18.20
CA VAL A 167 -17.34 -17.63 17.56
C VAL A 167 -18.39 -16.60 17.98
N CYS A 168 -19.20 -16.14 17.03
CA CYS A 168 -20.40 -15.39 17.36
C CYS A 168 -21.47 -16.31 17.97
N THR A 169 -22.35 -15.73 18.78
CA THR A 169 -23.54 -16.38 19.31
C THR A 169 -24.79 -15.98 18.51
N TYR A 170 -25.86 -16.76 18.66
CA TYR A 170 -27.18 -16.44 18.11
C TYR A 170 -27.58 -14.99 18.46
N PRO A 171 -28.11 -14.19 17.51
CA PRO A 171 -28.68 -14.58 16.21
C PRO A 171 -27.70 -14.60 15.03
N ARG A 172 -26.41 -14.36 15.25
CA ARG A 172 -25.42 -14.31 14.18
C ARG A 172 -24.89 -15.72 13.86
N MET A 173 -24.46 -15.92 12.62
CA MET A 173 -23.70 -17.11 12.24
C MET A 173 -22.40 -17.17 13.06
N SER A 174 -22.03 -18.36 13.52
CA SER A 174 -20.88 -18.53 14.40
C SER A 174 -19.56 -18.07 13.79
N CYS A 175 -19.38 -18.26 12.49
CA CYS A 175 -18.24 -17.78 11.72
C CYS A 175 -18.71 -17.14 10.40
N CYS A 176 -17.98 -16.14 9.92
CA CYS A 176 -18.18 -15.55 8.60
C CYS A 176 -17.60 -16.43 7.48
N ASP A 177 -17.95 -16.08 6.24
CA ASP A 177 -17.53 -16.80 5.05
C ASP A 177 -16.01 -16.97 4.97
N GLY A 178 -15.58 -18.16 4.54
CA GLY A 178 -14.15 -18.52 4.52
C GLY A 178 -13.63 -19.09 5.85
N TYR A 179 -14.47 -19.15 6.89
CA TYR A 179 -14.10 -19.71 8.19
C TYR A 179 -15.09 -20.78 8.69
N THR A 180 -14.58 -21.71 9.49
CA THR A 180 -15.39 -22.74 10.19
C THR A 180 -15.05 -22.78 11.67
N ILE A 181 -15.93 -23.37 12.47
CA ILE A 181 -15.70 -23.57 13.90
C ILE A 181 -14.56 -24.59 14.06
N GLY A 182 -13.48 -24.14 14.65
CA GLY A 182 -12.39 -24.96 15.17
C GLY A 182 -12.20 -24.70 16.67
N SER A 183 -11.07 -25.17 17.18
CA SER A 183 -10.67 -24.94 18.57
C SER A 183 -9.21 -24.49 18.63
N SER A 184 -8.95 -23.41 19.37
CA SER A 184 -7.62 -22.91 19.73
C SER A 184 -7.66 -22.44 21.18
N ASP A 185 -6.59 -22.66 21.94
CA ASP A 185 -6.45 -22.19 23.33
C ASP A 185 -7.65 -22.51 24.23
N ASN A 186 -8.19 -23.74 24.10
CA ASN A 186 -9.38 -24.22 24.81
C ASN A 186 -10.67 -23.41 24.56
N GLN A 187 -10.75 -22.64 23.46
CA GLN A 187 -11.93 -21.88 23.07
C GLN A 187 -12.37 -22.25 21.64
N PHE A 188 -13.68 -22.18 21.37
CA PHE A 188 -14.19 -22.26 20.00
C PHE A 188 -13.85 -20.98 19.23
N THR A 189 -13.11 -21.15 18.14
CA THR A 189 -12.65 -20.05 17.29
C THR A 189 -12.93 -20.36 15.84
N CYS A 190 -13.02 -19.33 15.02
CA CYS A 190 -13.18 -19.41 13.59
C CYS A 190 -11.79 -19.59 12.95
N ILE A 191 -11.57 -20.76 12.37
CA ILE A 191 -10.35 -21.09 11.64
C ILE A 191 -10.61 -21.05 10.13
N PRO A 192 -9.61 -20.69 9.31
CA PRO A 192 -9.78 -20.66 7.86
C PRO A 192 -10.25 -22.02 7.34
N LEU A 193 -11.21 -22.00 6.41
CA LEU A 193 -11.53 -23.18 5.62
C LEU A 193 -10.28 -23.56 4.83
N ILE A 194 -9.70 -24.71 5.13
CA ILE A 194 -8.65 -25.27 4.28
C ILE A 194 -9.33 -25.59 2.95
N SER A 195 -9.11 -24.75 1.93
CA SER A 195 -9.47 -25.08 0.56
C SER A 195 -8.57 -26.22 0.10
N THR A 196 -8.86 -27.43 0.52
CA THR A 196 -8.52 -28.58 -0.30
C THR A 196 -9.37 -28.39 -1.55
N ARG A 197 -8.74 -28.06 -2.67
CA ARG A 197 -9.36 -28.22 -3.99
C ARG A 197 -9.67 -29.69 -4.19
N ILE A 198 -10.72 -30.19 -3.55
CA ILE A 198 -11.44 -31.35 -4.05
C ILE A 198 -12.30 -30.77 -5.17
N GLY A 199 -11.80 -30.94 -6.39
CA GLY A 199 -12.58 -30.65 -7.60
C GLY A 199 -13.88 -31.42 -7.53
N LEU A 200 -14.95 -30.71 -7.17
CA LEU A 200 -16.30 -31.08 -7.54
C LEU A 200 -16.69 -30.10 -8.65
N SER A 201 -16.24 -30.42 -9.86
CA SER A 201 -16.97 -30.00 -11.06
C SER A 201 -18.19 -30.91 -11.22
N PRO A 202 -19.33 -30.36 -11.69
CA PRO A 202 -20.58 -31.09 -11.89
C PRO A 202 -20.50 -32.19 -12.95
#